data_AF-A0AAW9QIU7-F1
#
_entry.id   AF-A0AAW9QIU7-F1
#
_cell.length_a   1.000
_cell.length_b   1.000
_cell.length_c   1.000
_cell.angle_alpha   90.00
_cell.angle_beta   90.00
_cell.angle_gamma   90.00
#
_symmetry.space_group_name_H-M   'P 1'
#
loop_
_entity.id
_entity.type
_entity.pdbx_description
1 polymer ?
#
loop_
_entity_poly.entity_id
_entity_poly.type
_entity_poly.pdbx_seq_one_letter_code
_entity_poly.pdbx_strand_id
1 'polypeptide(L)'
;MLDIVSNNHNEEQLPRGERVVQLKNVIDTLRIADEVARKGYLITSSELADLMDINASAVTARGDHWPWRNWVVSRVRREGNQILWQLERVD
;
A
#
# COMPACT_ATOMS: atom_id res chain seq x y z
N MET A 1 -22.46 -10.34 -36.84
CA MET A 1 -21.99 -11.08 -35.66
C MET A 1 -21.57 -10.03 -34.64
N LEU A 2 -22.42 -9.79 -33.66
CA LEU A 2 -22.18 -8.86 -32.56
C LEU A 2 -21.23 -9.54 -31.57
N ASP A 3 -20.30 -8.78 -31.00
CA ASP A 3 -19.93 -8.84 -29.58
C ASP A 3 -19.31 -7.50 -29.21
N ILE A 4 -20.19 -6.54 -28.89
CA ILE A 4 -19.82 -5.39 -28.06
C ILE A 4 -19.54 -5.99 -26.69
N VAL A 5 -18.26 -6.10 -26.32
CA VAL A 5 -17.89 -6.43 -24.95
C VAL A 5 -18.36 -5.28 -24.08
N SER A 6 -19.56 -5.44 -23.53
CA SER A 6 -20.11 -4.66 -22.44
C SER A 6 -19.13 -4.70 -21.28
N ASN A 7 -18.25 -3.71 -21.19
CA ASN A 7 -17.50 -3.46 -19.97
C ASN A 7 -18.43 -2.74 -18.98
N ASN A 8 -19.52 -3.42 -18.60
CA ASN A 8 -20.36 -3.05 -17.47
C ASN A 8 -19.58 -3.35 -16.19
N HIS A 9 -18.59 -2.52 -15.88
CA HIS A 9 -18.22 -2.31 -14.49
C HIS A 9 -19.27 -1.35 -13.93
N ASN A 10 -20.43 -1.92 -13.57
CA ASN A 10 -21.32 -1.31 -12.61
C ASN A 10 -20.57 -1.30 -11.26
N GLU A 11 -19.60 -0.39 -11.14
CA GLU A 11 -19.28 0.19 -9.85
C GLU A 11 -20.58 0.83 -9.39
N GLU A 12 -21.32 0.15 -8.53
CA GLU A 12 -22.38 0.80 -7.76
C GLU A 12 -21.76 2.07 -7.20
N GLN A 13 -22.13 3.22 -7.79
CA GLN A 13 -21.50 4.48 -7.44
C GLN A 13 -21.89 4.76 -6.00
N LEU A 14 -20.98 4.42 -5.10
CA LEU A 14 -21.14 4.63 -3.67
C LEU A 14 -21.65 6.05 -3.46
N PRO A 15 -22.60 6.25 -2.53
CA PRO A 15 -23.07 7.58 -2.17
C PRO A 15 -21.88 8.53 -2.00
N ARG A 16 -22.02 9.77 -2.46
CA ARG A 16 -20.91 10.73 -2.47
C ARG A 16 -20.21 10.83 -1.11
N GLY A 17 -20.97 10.73 -0.01
CA GLY A 17 -20.42 10.72 1.35
C GLY A 17 -19.44 9.59 1.59
N GLU A 18 -19.78 8.37 1.18
CA GLU A 18 -18.92 7.18 1.33
C GLU A 18 -17.65 7.28 0.49
N ARG A 19 -17.75 7.77 -0.76
CA ARG A 19 -16.57 8.04 -1.60
C ARG A 19 -15.63 9.06 -0.96
N VAL A 20 -16.16 10.12 -0.35
CA VAL A 20 -15.34 11.12 0.35
C VAL A 20 -14.65 10.52 1.57
N VAL A 21 -15.30 9.61 2.31
CA VAL A 21 -14.68 8.92 3.45
C VAL A 21 -13.54 8.01 2.98
N GLN A 22 -13.73 7.25 1.92
CA GLN A 22 -12.66 6.41 1.34
C GLN A 22 -11.44 7.24 0.92
N LEU A 23 -11.67 8.38 0.26
CA LEU A 23 -10.57 9.29 -0.11
C LEU A 23 -9.83 9.84 1.13
N LYS A 24 -10.55 10.18 2.21
CA LYS A 24 -9.90 10.60 3.45
C LYS A 24 -9.02 9.50 4.03
N ASN A 25 -9.53 8.27 4.09
CA ASN A 25 -8.76 7.11 4.58
C ASN A 25 -7.50 6.91 3.73
N VAL A 26 -7.62 6.99 2.39
CA VAL A 26 -6.46 6.90 1.49
C VAL A 26 -5.44 8.01 1.78
N ILE A 27 -5.88 9.26 1.93
CA ILE A 27 -4.97 10.37 2.25
C ILE A 27 -4.27 10.16 3.59
N ASP A 28 -4.97 9.65 4.60
CA ASP A 28 -4.37 9.37 5.90
C ASP A 28 -3.35 8.24 5.83
N THR A 29 -3.62 7.16 5.09
CA THR A 29 -2.62 6.12 4.76
C THR A 29 -1.37 6.71 4.08
N LEU A 30 -1.55 7.59 3.10
CA LEU A 30 -0.43 8.23 2.39
C LEU A 30 0.39 9.14 3.31
N ARG A 31 -0.25 9.82 4.28
CA ARG A 31 0.44 10.63 5.28
C ARG A 31 1.26 9.79 6.24
N ILE A 32 0.74 8.65 6.68
CA ILE A 32 1.48 7.71 7.52
C ILE A 32 2.71 7.20 6.77
N ALA A 33 2.54 6.79 5.51
CA ALA A 33 3.66 6.35 4.66
C ALA A 33 4.73 7.45 4.49
N ASP A 34 4.32 8.69 4.26
CA ASP A 34 5.25 9.82 4.13
C ASP A 34 6.00 10.11 5.44
N GLU A 35 5.33 9.99 6.59
CA GLU A 35 5.97 10.16 7.89
C GLU A 35 6.98 9.06 8.18
N VAL A 36 6.61 7.79 7.96
CA VAL A 36 7.51 6.63 8.09
C VAL A 36 8.76 6.83 7.22
N ALA A 37 8.57 7.21 5.96
CA ALA A 37 9.67 7.42 5.03
C ALA A 37 10.57 8.60 5.45
N ARG A 38 9.97 9.76 5.75
CA ARG A 38 10.71 10.98 6.12
C ARG A 38 11.50 10.81 7.41
N LYS A 39 11.00 10.00 8.36
CA LYS A 39 11.68 9.72 9.62
C LYS A 39 12.66 8.54 9.53
N GLY A 40 12.66 7.79 8.43
CA GLY A 40 13.47 6.59 8.27
C GLY A 40 13.09 5.49 9.27
N TYR A 41 11.81 5.41 9.65
CA TYR A 41 11.36 4.36 10.56
C TYR A 41 11.39 3.01 9.86
N LEU A 42 11.82 1.99 10.62
CA LEU A 42 11.70 0.60 10.22
C LEU A 42 10.35 0.07 10.71
N ILE A 43 9.60 -0.58 9.82
CA ILE A 43 8.32 -1.20 10.13
C ILE A 43 8.36 -2.69 9.79
N THR A 44 7.59 -3.49 10.52
CA THR A 44 7.51 -4.93 10.32
C THR A 44 6.72 -5.28 9.05
N SER A 45 6.86 -6.52 8.56
CA SER A 45 6.04 -7.02 7.45
C SER A 45 4.54 -6.87 7.70
N SER A 46 4.06 -7.02 8.94
CA SER A 46 2.64 -6.91 9.29
C SER A 46 2.16 -5.46 9.22
N GLU A 47 2.90 -4.52 9.84
CA GLU A 47 2.55 -3.10 9.80
C GLU A 47 2.60 -2.54 8.37
N LEU A 48 3.56 -3.00 7.57
CA LEU A 48 3.61 -2.66 6.14
C LEU A 48 2.41 -3.25 5.38
N ALA A 49 1.97 -4.46 5.72
CA ALA A 49 0.78 -5.05 5.10
C ALA A 49 -0.48 -4.26 5.44
N ASP A 50 -0.64 -3.87 6.71
CA ASP A 50 -1.75 -3.03 7.17
C ASP A 50 -1.75 -1.67 6.46
N LEU A 51 -0.58 -1.05 6.29
CA LEU A 51 -0.42 0.22 5.57
C LEU A 51 -0.79 0.08 4.08
N MET A 52 -0.54 -1.08 3.48
CA MET A 52 -0.77 -1.36 2.07
C MET A 52 -2.13 -1.96 1.76
N ASP A 53 -2.91 -2.30 2.80
CA ASP A 53 -4.14 -3.08 2.71
C ASP A 53 -3.96 -4.40 1.94
N ILE A 54 -2.94 -5.18 2.33
CA ILE A 54 -2.64 -6.51 1.77
C ILE A 54 -2.28 -7.51 2.87
N ASN A 55 -2.18 -8.79 2.52
CA ASN A 55 -1.68 -9.81 3.44
C ASN A 55 -0.16 -9.70 3.64
N ALA A 56 0.32 -9.93 4.88
CA ALA A 56 1.74 -9.90 5.19
C ALA A 56 2.58 -10.91 4.39
N SER A 57 1.99 -12.05 4.00
CA SER A 57 2.64 -13.02 3.10
C SER A 57 2.89 -12.45 1.69
N ALA A 58 2.06 -11.51 1.23
CA ALA A 58 2.27 -10.84 -0.05
C ALA A 58 3.44 -9.84 0.02
N VAL A 59 3.68 -9.22 1.18
CA VAL A 59 4.84 -8.35 1.41
C VAL A 59 6.14 -9.16 1.27
N THR A 60 6.23 -10.30 1.94
CA THR A 60 7.46 -11.11 1.94
C THR A 60 7.75 -11.77 0.59
N ALA A 61 6.72 -12.05 -0.20
CA ALA A 61 6.83 -12.65 -1.53
C ALA A 61 7.32 -11.66 -2.62
N ARG A 62 7.22 -10.34 -2.40
CA ARG A 62 7.57 -9.32 -3.41
C ARG A 62 9.08 -9.11 -3.64
N GLY A 63 9.93 -9.79 -2.88
CA GLY A 63 11.39 -9.69 -3.00
C GLY A 63 12.00 -8.75 -1.96
N ASP A 64 13.17 -8.20 -2.25
CA ASP A 64 13.93 -7.36 -1.31
C ASP A 64 13.74 -5.85 -1.54
N HIS A 65 13.35 -5.42 -2.75
CA HIS A 65 13.04 -4.02 -3.05
C HIS A 65 11.96 -3.91 -4.13
N TRP A 66 11.01 -2.99 -3.98
CA TRP A 66 10.00 -2.70 -5.03
C TRP A 66 9.40 -1.30 -4.90
N PRO A 67 8.91 -0.72 -6.01
CA PRO A 67 8.15 0.53 -5.95
C PRO A 67 6.72 0.28 -5.44
N TRP A 68 6.24 1.17 -4.57
CA TRP A 68 4.85 1.24 -4.12
C TRP A 68 4.40 2.70 -4.07
N ARG A 69 3.51 3.08 -4.98
CA ARG A 69 3.02 4.46 -5.14
C ARG A 69 4.21 5.44 -5.29
N ASN A 70 4.40 6.33 -4.33
CA ASN A 70 5.44 7.36 -4.33
C ASN A 70 6.71 6.93 -3.56
N TRP A 71 6.81 5.66 -3.16
CA TRP A 71 7.90 5.16 -2.34
C TRP A 71 8.57 3.92 -2.93
N VAL A 72 9.84 3.73 -2.61
CA VAL A 72 10.52 2.44 -2.68
C VAL A 72 10.41 1.78 -1.32
N VAL A 73 10.02 0.51 -1.31
CA VAL A 73 10.03 -0.33 -0.12
C VAL A 73 11.24 -1.25 -0.20
N SER A 74 12.06 -1.26 0.85
CA SER A 74 13.31 -2.02 0.90
C SER A 74 13.37 -2.88 2.15
N ARG A 75 13.74 -4.16 1.99
CA ARG A 75 14.04 -5.07 3.10
C ARG A 75 15.36 -4.67 3.72
N VAL A 76 15.37 -4.36 5.02
CA VAL A 76 16.59 -3.90 5.69
C VAL A 76 17.27 -5.05 6.43
N ARG A 77 16.54 -5.72 7.33
CA ARG A 77 17.09 -6.80 8.15
C ARG A 77 16.00 -7.67 8.74
N ARG A 78 16.41 -8.80 9.30
CA ARG A 78 15.54 -9.67 10.09
C ARG A 78 15.90 -9.54 11.57
N GLU A 79 14.91 -9.31 12.41
CA GLU A 79 15.02 -9.31 13.87
C GLU A 79 14.15 -10.44 14.42
N GLY A 80 14.79 -11.54 14.83
CA GLY A 80 14.09 -12.76 15.23
C GLY A 80 13.23 -13.33 14.10
N ASN A 81 11.91 -13.38 14.31
CA ASN A 81 10.97 -13.82 13.27
C ASN A 81 10.36 -12.68 12.45
N GLN A 82 10.74 -11.43 12.71
CA GLN A 82 10.23 -10.26 12.01
C GLN A 82 11.22 -9.81 10.94
N ILE A 83 10.69 -9.40 9.79
CA ILE A 83 11.46 -8.70 8.76
C ILE A 83 11.11 -7.22 8.88
N LEU A 84 12.15 -6.39 8.94
CA LEU A 84 12.04 -4.95 8.98
C LEU A 84 12.23 -4.35 7.60
N TRP A 85 11.35 -3.44 7.26
CA TRP A 85 11.24 -2.75 5.99
C TRP A 85 11.39 -1.26 6.20
N GLN A 86 11.96 -0.59 5.21
CA GLN A 86 12.08 0.85 5.15
C GLN A 86 11.35 1.38 3.92
N LEU A 87 10.73 2.54 4.07
CA LEU A 87 10.15 3.30 2.95
C LEU A 87 11.08 4.48 2.64
N GLU A 88 11.30 4.73 1.36
CA GLU A 88 12.04 5.90 0.88
C GLU A 88 11.23 6.55 -0.24
N ARG A 89 11.17 7.88 -0.28
CA ARG A 89 10.40 8.58 -1.31
C ARG A 89 11.13 8.44 -2.65
N VAL A 90 10.38 8.13 -3.72
CA VAL A 90 10.92 8.16 -5.09
C VAL A 90 11.03 9.64 -5.48
N ASP A 91 12.24 10.07 -5.87
CA ASP A 91 12.50 11.41 -6.40
C ASP A 91 11.77 11.68 -7.72
#